data_AF-A0A2D4HWJ8-F1
#
_entry.id   AF-A0A2D4HWJ8-F1
#
_cell.length_a   1.000
_cell.length_b   1.000
_cell.length_c   1.000
_cell.angle_alpha   90.00
_cell.angle_beta   90.00
_cell.angle_gamma   90.00
#
_symmetry.space_group_name_H-M   'P 1'
#
loop_
_entity.id
_entity.type
_entity.pdbx_description
1 polymer ?
#
loop_
_entity_poly.entity_id
_entity_poly.type
_entity_poly.pdbx_seq_one_letter_code
_entity_poly.pdbx_strand_id
1 'polypeptide(L)'
;VPRCSKRSTKGIPPKRYSWQVKNKHLLCNVTIPPEKFSDIKNLREEEQEKWYEAMQVEMDSLKRLKVFTPAKPPENKKVIGTRWVYRIKKKPNCESLYKARLVAQGFVQC
;
A
#
# COMPACT_ATOMS: atom_id res chain seq x y z
N VAL A 1 -7.85 -7.38 -31.52
CA VAL A 1 -8.09 -8.70 -30.87
C VAL A 1 -7.20 -8.78 -29.63
N PRO A 2 -7.75 -8.99 -28.41
CA PRO A 2 -6.90 -9.07 -27.22
C PRO A 2 -6.05 -10.35 -27.28
N ARG A 3 -4.74 -10.21 -27.10
CA ARG A 3 -3.79 -11.32 -27.12
C ARG A 3 -3.91 -12.13 -25.82
N CYS A 4 -4.87 -13.04 -25.75
CA CYS A 4 -5.00 -13.94 -24.61
C CYS A 4 -3.95 -15.06 -24.69
N SER A 5 -3.03 -15.08 -23.73
CA SER A 5 -2.04 -16.17 -23.55
C SER A 5 -2.73 -17.54 -23.50
N LYS A 6 -2.28 -18.50 -24.31
CA LYS A 6 -2.71 -19.92 -24.34
C LYS A 6 -1.82 -20.85 -23.48
N ARG A 7 -0.96 -20.31 -22.63
CA ARG A 7 -0.06 -21.13 -21.79
C ARG A 7 -0.86 -22.06 -20.88
N SER A 8 -0.41 -23.31 -20.75
CA SER A 8 -0.98 -24.31 -19.83
C SER A 8 -0.94 -23.87 -18.37
N THR A 9 0.00 -22.99 -18.01
CA THR A 9 0.14 -22.42 -16.67
C THR A 9 -0.70 -21.16 -16.43
N LYS A 10 -1.63 -20.82 -17.35
CA LYS A 10 -2.49 -19.63 -17.19
C LYS A 10 -3.30 -19.71 -15.90
N GLY A 11 -3.12 -18.73 -15.01
CA GLY A 11 -3.80 -18.68 -13.72
C GLY A 11 -3.19 -19.57 -12.63
N ILE A 12 -2.16 -20.37 -12.94
CA ILE A 12 -1.46 -21.22 -11.97
C ILE A 12 -0.25 -20.44 -11.43
N PRO A 13 -0.23 -20.06 -10.14
CA PRO A 13 0.91 -19.39 -9.54
C PRO A 13 2.14 -20.31 -9.55
N PRO A 14 3.35 -19.80 -9.83
CA PRO A 14 4.58 -20.57 -9.70
C PRO A 14 4.71 -21.26 -8.33
N LYS A 15 5.30 -22.46 -8.29
CA LYS A 15 5.51 -23.22 -7.04
C LYS A 15 6.19 -22.41 -5.93
N ARG A 16 7.03 -21.44 -6.27
CA ARG A 16 7.64 -20.50 -5.29
C ARG A 16 6.60 -19.76 -4.44
N TYR A 17 5.40 -19.50 -4.98
CA TYR A 17 4.29 -18.85 -4.28
C TYR A 17 3.33 -19.85 -3.62
N SER A 18 3.61 -21.17 -3.66
CA SER A 18 2.73 -22.18 -3.10
C SER A 18 2.48 -21.98 -1.60
N TRP A 19 3.47 -21.46 -0.87
CA TRP A 19 3.34 -21.10 0.55
C TRP A 19 2.25 -20.03 0.78
N GLN A 20 2.09 -19.05 -0.12
CA GLN A 20 1.06 -18.01 0.02
C GLN A 20 -0.35 -18.57 -0.16
N VAL A 21 -0.51 -19.54 -1.07
CA VAL A 21 -1.78 -20.21 -1.34
C VAL A 21 -2.16 -21.14 -0.18
N LYS A 22 -1.21 -21.93 0.32
CA LYS A 22 -1.42 -22.88 1.43
C LYS A 22 -1.76 -22.19 2.75
N ASN A 23 -1.18 -21.02 3.02
CA ASN A 23 -1.43 -20.27 4.26
C ASN A 23 -2.56 -19.25 4.15
N LYS A 24 -3.35 -19.26 3.06
CA LYS A 24 -4.48 -18.33 2.87
C LYS A 24 -5.49 -18.40 4.02
N HIS A 25 -5.72 -19.60 4.57
CA HIS A 25 -6.61 -19.80 5.71
C HIS A 25 -5.98 -19.32 7.04
N LEU A 26 -4.68 -19.47 7.27
CA LEU A 26 -3.99 -18.93 8.45
C LEU A 26 -3.91 -17.38 8.47
N LEU A 27 -4.35 -16.73 7.39
CA LEU A 27 -4.54 -15.28 7.36
C LEU A 27 -5.88 -14.85 7.98
N CYS A 28 -6.80 -15.77 8.34
CA CYS A 28 -8.11 -15.44 8.93
C CYS A 28 -7.96 -14.92 10.37
N ASN A 29 -7.67 -13.63 10.44
CA ASN A 29 -8.03 -12.63 11.45
C ASN A 29 -7.66 -11.30 10.77
N VAL A 30 -8.27 -11.06 9.61
CA VAL A 30 -7.86 -10.02 8.66
C VAL A 30 -8.40 -8.68 9.15
N THR A 31 -7.60 -7.91 9.88
CA THR A 31 -7.78 -6.45 9.84
C THR A 31 -7.57 -6.05 8.38
N ILE A 32 -8.63 -5.63 7.71
CA ILE A 32 -8.57 -5.18 6.32
C ILE A 32 -7.85 -3.83 6.34
N PRO A 33 -6.72 -3.66 5.64
CA PRO A 33 -6.05 -2.37 5.58
C PRO A 33 -6.98 -1.35 4.91
N PRO A 34 -7.00 -0.09 5.39
CA PRO A 34 -7.82 0.95 4.79
C PRO A 34 -7.37 1.20 3.35
N GLU A 35 -8.30 1.54 2.46
CA GLU A 35 -7.97 1.89 1.08
C GLU A 35 -7.66 3.39 0.95
N LYS A 36 -8.29 4.21 1.80
CA LYS A 36 -8.11 5.66 1.83
C LYS A 36 -7.80 6.14 3.25
N PHE A 37 -7.16 7.31 3.32
CA PHE A 37 -6.89 7.98 4.59
C PHE A 37 -8.18 8.27 5.39
N SER A 38 -9.27 8.62 4.70
CA SER A 38 -10.59 8.84 5.32
C SER A 38 -11.07 7.63 6.10
N ASP A 39 -10.77 6.43 5.61
CA ASP A 39 -11.29 5.19 6.16
C ASP A 39 -10.63 4.84 7.49
N ILE A 40 -9.44 5.39 7.76
CA ILE A 40 -8.74 5.25 9.05
C ILE A 40 -9.63 5.75 10.19
N LYS A 41 -10.35 6.86 9.99
CA LYS A 41 -11.21 7.45 11.03
C LYS A 41 -12.36 6.52 11.46
N ASN A 42 -12.71 5.56 10.62
CA ASN A 42 -13.76 4.58 10.90
C ASN A 42 -13.23 3.32 11.62
N LEU A 43 -11.91 3.22 11.84
CA LEU A 43 -11.29 2.10 12.56
C LEU A 43 -11.31 2.33 14.08
N ARG A 44 -11.00 1.28 14.83
CA ARG A 44 -10.78 1.38 16.28
C ARG A 44 -9.56 2.26 16.56
N GLU A 45 -9.59 3.00 17.66
CA GLU A 45 -8.53 3.96 18.05
C GLU A 45 -7.13 3.31 18.06
N GLU A 46 -7.00 2.10 18.63
CA GLU A 46 -5.75 1.33 18.63
C GLU A 46 -5.20 1.02 17.23
N GLU A 47 -6.09 0.82 16.25
CA GLU A 47 -5.71 0.57 14.85
C GLU A 47 -5.40 1.89 14.13
N GLN A 48 -6.10 2.98 14.47
CA GLN A 48 -5.81 4.31 13.95
C GLN A 48 -4.39 4.75 14.32
N GLU A 49 -4.01 4.59 15.59
CA GLU A 49 -2.68 4.96 16.08
C GLU A 49 -1.58 4.23 15.32
N LYS A 50 -1.72 2.91 15.11
CA LYS A 50 -0.78 2.10 14.33
C LYS A 50 -0.64 2.57 12.88
N TRP A 51 -1.74 3.02 12.27
CA TRP A 51 -1.69 3.58 10.91
C TRP A 51 -1.05 4.96 10.87
N TYR A 52 -1.33 5.83 11.85
CA TYR A 52 -0.69 7.15 11.95
C TYR A 52 0.80 7.04 12.21
N GLU A 53 1.23 6.13 13.08
CA GLU A 53 2.64 5.84 13.32
C GLU A 53 3.33 5.38 12.03
N ALA A 54 2.73 4.45 11.29
CA ALA A 54 3.27 3.98 10.02
C ALA A 54 3.35 5.10 8.97
N MET A 55 2.40 6.03 8.95
CA MET A 55 2.42 7.21 8.07
C MET A 55 3.53 8.20 8.48
N GLN A 56 3.69 8.43 9.78
CA GLN A 56 4.72 9.32 10.31
C GLN A 56 6.12 8.80 9.99
N VAL A 57 6.36 7.50 10.15
CA VAL A 57 7.64 6.84 9.78
C VAL A 57 7.97 7.07 8.31
N GLU A 58 6.99 6.93 7.41
CA GLU A 58 7.19 7.21 5.98
C GLU A 58 7.51 8.69 5.74
N MET A 59 6.74 9.62 6.32
CA MET A 59 6.98 11.07 6.18
C MET A 59 8.38 11.46 6.66
N ASP A 60 8.83 10.91 7.78
CA ASP A 60 10.15 11.20 8.33
C ASP A 60 11.28 10.59 7.51
N SER A 61 11.04 9.42 6.91
CA SER A 61 11.96 8.83 5.92
C SER A 61 12.10 9.74 4.69
N LEU A 62 10.99 10.25 4.16
CA LEU A 62 11.00 11.16 3.00
C LEU A 62 11.76 12.47 3.31
N LYS A 63 11.54 13.04 4.50
CA LYS A 63 12.28 14.23 4.97
C LYS A 63 13.77 13.95 5.10
N ARG A 64 14.13 12.81 5.72
CA ARG A 64 15.52 12.40 5.94
C ARG A 64 16.28 12.21 4.63
N LEU A 65 15.63 11.61 3.65
CA LEU A 65 16.20 11.38 2.31
C LEU A 65 16.21 12.65 1.45
N LYS A 66 15.60 13.76 1.91
CA LYS A 66 15.49 15.04 1.18
C LYS A 66 14.95 14.87 -0.25
N VAL A 67 14.09 13.88 -0.47
CA VAL A 67 13.55 13.53 -1.79
C VAL A 67 12.38 14.42 -2.21
N PHE A 68 11.75 15.12 -1.27
CA PHE A 68 10.66 16.05 -1.53
C PHE A 68 10.92 17.38 -0.84
N THR A 69 10.77 18.47 -1.59
CA THR A 69 10.68 19.83 -1.06
C THR A 69 9.27 20.35 -1.29
N PRO A 70 8.62 20.91 -0.25
CA PRO A 70 7.34 21.58 -0.44
C PRO A 70 7.54 22.79 -1.36
N ALA A 71 6.87 22.79 -2.50
CA ALA A 71 6.91 23.86 -3.48
C ALA A 71 5.49 24.37 -3.76
N LYS A 72 5.37 25.65 -4.12
CA LYS A 72 4.09 26.20 -4.58
C LYS A 72 3.70 25.53 -5.90
N PRO A 73 2.42 25.19 -6.08
CA PRO A 73 1.95 24.63 -7.33
C PRO A 73 2.15 25.67 -8.46
N PRO A 74 2.65 25.27 -9.63
CA PRO A 74 2.81 26.19 -10.76
C PRO A 74 1.45 26.70 -11.24
N GLU A 75 1.38 28.00 -11.52
CA GLU A 75 0.19 28.64 -12.06
C GLU A 75 -0.15 28.03 -13.43
N ASN A 76 -1.42 27.70 -13.65
CA ASN A 76 -1.94 27.10 -14.89
C ASN A 76 -1.43 25.69 -15.25
N LYS A 77 -0.90 24.92 -14.29
CA LYS A 77 -0.52 23.51 -14.51
C LYS A 77 -1.26 22.57 -13.56
N LYS A 78 -1.64 21.38 -14.07
CA LYS A 78 -2.23 20.32 -13.25
C LYS A 78 -1.14 19.67 -12.40
N VAL A 79 -1.29 19.76 -11.08
CA VAL A 79 -0.44 19.07 -10.11
C VAL A 79 -0.83 17.60 -10.04
N ILE A 80 0.14 16.71 -10.02
CA ILE A 80 -0.12 15.27 -9.80
C ILE A 80 -0.51 15.08 -8.34
N GLY A 81 -1.69 14.49 -8.10
CA GLY A 81 -2.14 14.15 -6.76
C GLY A 81 -1.27 13.07 -6.11
N THR A 82 -1.34 12.95 -4.79
CA THR A 82 -0.73 11.85 -4.03
C THR A 82 -1.79 11.04 -3.31
N ARG A 83 -1.50 9.77 -3.06
CA ARG A 83 -2.36 8.88 -2.28
C ARG A 83 -1.52 8.03 -1.32
N TRP A 84 -2.16 7.59 -0.25
CA TRP A 84 -1.59 6.62 0.66
C TRP A 84 -1.89 5.20 0.20
N VAL A 85 -0.91 4.32 0.35
CA VAL A 85 -1.05 2.87 0.14
C VAL A 85 -0.73 2.17 1.45
N TYR A 86 -1.72 1.46 1.97
CA TYR A 86 -1.65 0.77 3.25
C TYR A 86 -1.45 -0.72 3.05
N ARG A 87 -0.61 -1.33 3.90
CA ARG A 87 -0.38 -2.77 3.88
C ARG A 87 0.01 -3.28 5.26
N ILE A 88 -0.65 -4.33 5.70
CA ILE A 88 -0.24 -5.09 6.87
C ILE A 88 0.68 -6.22 6.42
N LYS A 89 1.85 -6.36 7.06
CA LYS A 89 2.78 -7.47 6.88
C LYS A 89 2.85 -8.28 8.16
N LYS A 90 2.43 -9.55 8.13
CA LYS A 90 2.63 -10.47 9.25
C LYS A 90 4.08 -11.01 9.21
N LYS A 91 4.79 -10.88 10.32
CA LYS A 91 6.08 -11.53 10.56
C LYS A 91 5.85 -13.01 10.91
N PRO A 92 6.88 -13.88 10.76
CA PRO A 92 6.81 -15.27 11.22
C PRO A 92 6.51 -15.39 12.72
N ASN A 93 6.86 -14.40 13.53
CA ASN A 93 6.61 -14.36 14.97
C ASN A 93 5.17 -13.90 15.32
N CYS A 94 4.20 -14.04 14.42
CA CYS A 94 2.81 -13.58 14.55
C CYS A 94 2.59 -12.06 14.77
N GLU A 95 3.65 -11.26 14.89
CA GLU A 95 3.57 -9.80 14.93
C GLU A 95 3.08 -9.22 13.59
N SER A 96 2.10 -8.32 13.65
CA SER A 96 1.59 -7.59 12.49
C SER A 96 2.27 -6.23 12.38
N LEU A 97 3.01 -6.02 11.29
CA LEU A 97 3.70 -4.76 11.02
C LEU A 97 2.90 -3.92 10.01
N TYR A 98 2.54 -2.71 10.43
CA TYR A 98 1.78 -1.76 9.65
C TYR A 98 2.72 -0.97 8.74
N LYS A 99 2.39 -0.88 7.45
CA LYS A 99 3.15 -0.09 6.48
C LYS A 99 2.22 0.85 5.73
N ALA A 100 2.55 2.12 5.76
CA ALA A 100 1.96 3.14 4.90
C ALA A 100 3.04 3.63 3.92
N ARG A 101 2.63 3.96 2.69
CA ARG A 101 3.50 4.56 1.68
C ARG A 101 2.78 5.69 0.98
N LEU A 102 3.48 6.81 0.78
CA LEU A 102 2.96 7.92 -0.01
C LEU A 102 3.40 7.74 -1.46
N VAL A 103 2.44 7.70 -2.39
CA VAL A 103 2.72 7.50 -3.82
C VAL A 103 2.03 8.55 -4.66
N ALA A 104 2.64 8.92 -5.78
CA ALA A 104 2.00 9.75 -6.79
C ALA A 104 0.83 8.99 -7.45
N GLN A 105 -0.28 9.67 -7.68
CA GLN A 105 -1.48 9.15 -8.31
C GLN A 105 -1.31 9.13 -9.84
N GLY A 106 -0.35 8.33 -10.32
CA GLY A 106 -0.10 8.11 -11.75
C GLY A 106 0.24 9.38 -12.55
N PHE A 107 0.46 9.17 -13.85
CA PHE A 107 0.61 10.25 -14.82
C PHE A 107 -0.69 10.42 -15.58
N VAL A 108 -1.21 11.64 -15.63
CA VAL A 108 -2.32 12.00 -16.53
C VAL A 108 -1.68 12.24 -17.89
N GLN A 109 -1.39 11.16 -18.61
CA GLN A 109 -0.88 11.24 -19.98
C GLN A 109 -2.09 11.49 -20.88
N CYS A 110 -2.11 12.69 -21.45
CA CYS A 110 -2.85 13.18 -22.61
C CYS A 110 -4.01 12.32 -23.14
#